data_AF-A0A915M6A2-F1
#
_entry.id   AF-A0A915M6A2-F1
#
_cell.length_a   1.000
_cell.length_b   1.000
_cell.length_c   1.000
_cell.angle_alpha   90.00
_cell.angle_beta   90.00
_cell.angle_gamma   90.00
#
_symmetry.space_group_name_H-M   'P 1'
#
loop_
_entity.id
_entity.type
_entity.pdbx_description
1 polymer ?
#
loop_
_entity_poly.entity_id
_entity_poly.type
_entity_poly.pdbx_seq_one_letter_code
_entity_poly.pdbx_strand_id
1 'polypeptide(L)'
;MLQQQQNHHPGADMFLLFYIKRRIEKDSNLEWFEAPYCAEDDPPQEWLLLEQAALIFENDNRKEIEETMINRLVPLGRLNFRSFRMIVRHYLDLLSQRMDKSIALLALIAFTGLYARRLAELDASQCEEEDEENSNKLPRDYRREIYQVSIYGSGILLSTIEGSWESFCSDIAKVVNQIVLQKQQQSLARSNNRIYGLAAVCGVGAIVASCLLIRRLNF
;
A
#
# COMPACT_ATOMS: atom_id res chain seq x y z
N MET A 1 25.74 22.24 -18.21
CA MET A 1 25.29 20.86 -17.93
C MET A 1 24.48 20.94 -16.64
N LEU A 2 23.17 20.71 -16.74
CA LEU A 2 22.22 20.85 -15.63
C LEU A 2 22.50 19.75 -14.60
N GLN A 3 22.98 20.15 -13.42
CA GLN A 3 22.94 19.30 -12.23
C GLN A 3 21.47 19.03 -11.91
N GLN A 4 21.04 17.79 -12.11
CA GLN A 4 19.84 17.26 -11.48
C GLN A 4 20.05 17.35 -9.97
N GLN A 5 19.52 18.39 -9.33
CA GLN A 5 19.22 18.34 -7.91
C GLN A 5 18.25 17.20 -7.70
N GLN A 6 18.77 16.05 -7.27
CA GLN A 6 17.99 15.03 -6.61
C GLN A 6 17.44 15.67 -5.33
N ASN A 7 16.20 16.17 -5.39
CA ASN A 7 15.42 16.44 -4.21
C ASN A 7 15.13 15.10 -3.52
N HIS A 8 16.10 14.60 -2.75
CA HIS A 8 15.87 13.58 -1.74
C HIS A 8 14.92 14.21 -0.71
N HIS A 9 13.67 13.78 -0.70
CA HIS A 9 12.70 14.16 0.33
C HIS A 9 12.74 13.08 1.42
N PRO A 10 13.55 13.22 2.48
CA PRO A 10 13.68 12.20 3.53
C PRO A 10 12.35 11.85 4.21
N GLY A 11 11.35 12.74 4.15
CA GLY A 11 10.04 12.53 4.74
C GLY A 11 9.22 11.38 4.12
N ALA A 12 9.25 11.20 2.80
CA ALA A 12 8.41 10.19 2.14
C ALA A 12 8.96 8.76 2.31
N ASP A 13 10.29 8.63 2.18
CA ASP A 13 10.99 7.35 2.34
C ASP A 13 10.82 6.81 3.76
N MET A 14 10.99 7.69 4.75
CA MET A 14 10.81 7.36 6.17
C MET A 14 9.34 7.11 6.51
N PHE A 15 8.42 7.90 5.95
CA PHE A 15 6.99 7.69 6.14
C PHE A 15 6.55 6.29 5.67
N LEU A 16 6.96 5.84 4.49
CA LEU A 16 6.46 4.55 3.98
C LEU A 16 6.99 3.37 4.79
N LEU A 17 8.24 3.45 5.28
CA LEU A 17 8.81 2.48 6.21
C LEU A 17 8.01 2.45 7.53
N PHE A 18 7.77 3.63 8.12
CA PHE A 18 6.94 3.80 9.31
C PHE A 18 5.54 3.20 9.11
N TYR A 19 4.89 3.54 8.00
CA TYR A 19 3.54 3.09 7.68
C TYR A 19 3.48 1.57 7.48
N ILE A 20 4.40 0.99 6.71
CA ILE A 20 4.43 -0.47 6.47
C ILE A 20 4.61 -1.23 7.78
N LYS A 21 5.55 -0.81 8.64
CA LYS A 21 5.79 -1.44 9.94
C LYS A 21 4.52 -1.43 10.79
N ARG A 22 3.93 -0.26 11.01
CA ARG A 22 2.67 -0.13 11.77
C ARG A 22 1.54 -0.90 11.14
N ARG A 23 1.45 -0.94 9.81
CA ARG A 23 0.39 -1.67 9.11
C ARG A 23 0.52 -3.19 9.29
N ILE A 24 1.73 -3.73 9.27
CA ILE A 24 2.02 -5.15 9.57
C ILE A 24 1.60 -5.45 11.01
N GLU A 25 2.11 -4.68 11.97
CA GLU A 25 1.95 -4.93 13.42
C GLU A 25 0.52 -4.65 13.91
N LYS A 26 -0.21 -3.75 13.26
CA LYS A 26 -1.56 -3.36 13.67
C LYS A 26 -2.52 -4.55 13.77
N ASP A 27 -3.20 -4.67 14.91
CA ASP A 27 -4.22 -5.68 15.18
C ASP A 27 -3.72 -7.13 14.92
N SER A 28 -2.44 -7.41 15.15
CA SER A 28 -1.83 -8.74 14.96
C SER A 28 -0.65 -8.98 15.91
N ASN A 29 -0.14 -10.22 15.96
CA ASN A 29 1.10 -10.57 16.66
C ASN A 29 2.31 -10.60 15.71
N LEU A 30 2.17 -10.07 14.49
CA LEU A 30 3.27 -9.99 13.53
C LEU A 30 4.22 -8.89 13.95
N GLU A 31 5.52 -9.12 13.78
CA GLU A 31 6.55 -8.12 14.01
C GLU A 31 7.49 -8.06 12.81
N TRP A 32 7.80 -6.85 12.35
CA TRP A 32 8.83 -6.65 11.32
C TRP A 32 10.12 -6.16 11.99
N PHE A 33 10.92 -7.13 12.44
CA PHE A 33 12.17 -6.91 13.17
C PHE A 33 13.26 -6.22 12.32
N GLU A 34 13.26 -6.48 11.02
CA GLU A 34 14.23 -5.94 10.06
C GLU A 34 13.85 -4.56 9.53
N ALA A 35 12.71 -4.00 9.99
CA ALA A 35 12.37 -2.63 9.67
C ALA A 35 13.53 -1.72 10.14
N PRO A 36 14.18 -0.96 9.24
CA PRO A 36 15.18 0.03 9.66
C PRO A 36 14.54 0.95 10.69
N TYR A 37 15.28 1.28 11.77
CA TYR A 37 14.80 2.03 12.93
C TYR A 37 13.83 3.17 12.52
N CYS A 38 12.52 2.93 12.68
CA CYS A 38 11.46 3.91 12.41
C CYS A 38 11.14 4.74 13.66
N ALA A 39 12.07 4.78 14.63
CA ALA A 39 11.83 5.31 15.97
C ALA A 39 11.69 6.83 15.96
N GLU A 40 10.50 7.28 15.62
CA GLU A 40 9.94 8.46 16.24
C GLU A 40 8.89 7.95 17.23
N ASP A 41 9.23 7.95 18.52
CA ASP A 41 8.27 7.68 19.60
C ASP A 41 7.07 8.65 19.49
N ASP A 42 7.32 9.84 18.94
CA ASP A 42 6.34 10.84 18.54
C ASP A 42 6.42 11.10 17.02
N PRO A 43 5.73 10.31 16.17
CA PRO A 43 5.76 10.51 14.73
C PRO A 43 5.09 11.83 14.32
N PRO A 44 5.44 12.44 13.17
CA PRO A 44 4.87 13.69 12.73
C PRO A 44 3.36 13.55 12.53
N GLN A 45 2.60 14.58 12.88
CA GLN A 45 1.14 14.55 12.80
C GLN A 45 0.66 14.26 11.37
N GLU A 46 1.39 14.74 10.36
CA GLU A 46 1.11 14.49 8.95
C GLU A 46 1.19 13.00 8.61
N TRP A 47 2.13 12.26 9.22
CA TRP A 47 2.27 10.82 8.98
C TRP A 47 1.12 10.04 9.60
N LEU A 48 0.67 10.43 10.80
CA LEU A 48 -0.52 9.85 11.42
C LEU A 48 -1.78 10.11 10.60
N LEU A 49 -1.92 11.31 10.03
CA LEU A 49 -3.03 11.65 9.13
C LEU A 49 -2.99 10.83 7.83
N LEU A 50 -1.81 10.68 7.23
CA LEU A 50 -1.62 9.85 6.03
C LEU A 50 -1.90 8.37 6.32
N GLU A 51 -1.42 7.84 7.44
CA GLU A 51 -1.73 6.48 7.90
C GLU A 51 -3.24 6.29 8.04
N GLN A 52 -3.91 7.21 8.75
CA GLN A 52 -5.36 7.17 8.93
C GLN A 52 -6.10 7.22 7.59
N ALA A 53 -5.68 8.10 6.68
CA ALA A 53 -6.23 8.22 5.34
C ALA A 53 -6.11 6.89 4.57
N ALA A 54 -4.92 6.29 4.60
CA ALA A 54 -4.62 5.07 3.87
C ALA A 54 -5.43 3.89 4.43
N LEU A 55 -5.61 3.83 5.75
CA LEU A 55 -6.43 2.82 6.41
C LEU A 55 -7.93 2.99 6.11
N ILE A 56 -8.43 4.23 6.06
CA ILE A 56 -9.81 4.49 5.65
C ILE A 56 -10.02 4.04 4.20
N PHE A 57 -9.11 4.43 3.32
CA PHE A 57 -9.14 4.02 1.92
C PHE A 57 -9.10 2.49 1.79
N GLU A 58 -8.18 1.85 2.50
CA GLU A 58 -8.06 0.39 2.51
C GLU A 58 -9.37 -0.26 2.95
N ASN A 59 -9.94 0.15 4.09
CA ASN A 59 -11.19 -0.45 4.59
C ASN A 59 -12.34 -0.34 3.59
N ASP A 60 -12.43 0.79 2.89
CA ASP A 60 -13.49 1.01 1.89
C ASP A 60 -13.27 0.21 0.59
N ASN A 61 -12.05 -0.27 0.32
CA ASN A 61 -11.65 -0.96 -0.93
C ASN A 61 -11.00 -2.33 -0.69
N ARG A 62 -11.09 -2.86 0.55
CA ARG A 62 -10.29 -4.03 0.98
C ARG A 62 -10.59 -5.22 0.10
N LYS A 63 -11.86 -5.46 -0.18
CA LYS A 63 -12.31 -6.60 -0.97
C LYS A 63 -11.67 -6.59 -2.36
N GLU A 64 -11.73 -5.47 -3.05
CA GLU A 64 -11.19 -5.29 -4.39
C GLU A 64 -9.67 -5.50 -4.40
N ILE A 65 -8.95 -4.87 -3.46
CA ILE A 65 -7.50 -4.96 -3.38
C ILE A 65 -7.06 -6.38 -3.02
N GLU A 66 -7.62 -6.93 -1.94
CA GLU A 66 -7.18 -8.19 -1.35
C GLU A 66 -7.59 -9.38 -2.21
N GLU A 67 -8.88 -9.50 -2.57
CA GLU A 67 -9.38 -10.64 -3.34
C GLU A 67 -8.90 -10.62 -4.79
N THR A 68 -8.76 -9.44 -5.40
CA THR A 68 -8.47 -9.35 -6.84
C THR A 68 -6.98 -9.30 -7.10
N MET A 69 -6.21 -8.51 -6.35
CA MET A 69 -4.80 -8.22 -6.66
C MET A 69 -3.82 -9.06 -5.84
N ILE A 70 -4.14 -9.34 -4.58
CA ILE A 70 -3.22 -10.00 -3.63
C ILE A 70 -3.48 -11.51 -3.55
N ASN A 71 -4.68 -11.92 -3.19
CA ASN A 71 -5.01 -13.33 -2.91
C ASN A 71 -4.90 -14.23 -4.14
N ARG A 72 -5.00 -13.68 -5.35
CA ARG A 72 -4.74 -14.43 -6.59
C ARG A 72 -3.27 -14.81 -6.78
N LEU A 73 -2.34 -14.10 -6.14
CA LEU A 73 -0.91 -14.34 -6.27
C LEU A 73 -0.39 -15.40 -5.31
N VAL A 74 -1.04 -15.56 -4.15
CA VAL A 74 -0.68 -16.51 -3.10
C VAL A 74 -0.65 -17.96 -3.61
N PRO A 75 -1.74 -18.54 -4.16
CA PRO A 75 -1.74 -19.94 -4.61
C PRO A 75 -0.79 -20.19 -5.80
N LEU A 76 -0.36 -19.14 -6.50
CA LEU A 76 0.60 -19.23 -7.59
C LEU A 76 2.06 -19.17 -7.11
N GLY A 77 2.32 -18.92 -5.82
CA GLY A 77 3.67 -18.63 -5.30
C GLY A 77 4.25 -17.33 -5.87
N ARG A 78 3.39 -16.41 -6.31
CA ARG A 78 3.76 -15.19 -7.04
C ARG A 78 3.57 -13.91 -6.23
N LEU A 79 3.23 -14.01 -4.94
CA LEU A 79 3.26 -12.85 -4.06
C LEU A 79 4.73 -12.51 -3.76
N ASN A 80 5.24 -11.45 -4.40
CA ASN A 80 6.64 -11.03 -4.36
C ASN A 80 6.84 -9.65 -5.00
N PHE A 81 8.04 -9.10 -4.84
CA PHE A 81 8.44 -7.79 -5.33
C PHE A 81 8.24 -7.63 -6.84
N ARG A 82 8.51 -8.66 -7.65
CA ARG A 82 8.30 -8.58 -9.11
C ARG A 82 6.83 -8.35 -9.42
N SER A 83 5.93 -9.10 -8.81
CA SER A 83 4.48 -8.94 -8.99
C SER A 83 4.02 -7.58 -8.46
N PHE A 84 4.48 -7.18 -7.26
CA PHE A 84 4.21 -5.86 -6.69
C PHE A 84 4.56 -4.74 -7.67
N ARG A 85 5.80 -4.74 -8.19
CA ARG A 85 6.29 -3.73 -9.14
C ARG A 85 5.43 -3.62 -10.40
N MET A 86 4.96 -4.74 -10.95
CA MET A 86 4.09 -4.72 -12.12
C MET A 86 2.72 -4.12 -11.79
N ILE A 87 2.14 -4.53 -10.65
CA ILE A 87 0.83 -4.08 -10.22
C ILE A 87 0.83 -2.58 -9.97
N VAL A 88 1.76 -2.09 -9.15
CA VAL A 88 1.85 -0.69 -8.74
C VAL A 88 1.88 0.23 -9.95
N ARG A 89 2.69 -0.09 -10.97
CA ARG A 89 2.82 0.74 -12.17
C ARG A 89 1.50 0.87 -12.93
N HIS A 90 0.82 -0.25 -13.16
CA HIS A 90 -0.43 -0.25 -13.92
C HIS A 90 -1.60 0.27 -13.11
N TYR A 91 -1.66 -0.08 -11.84
CA TYR A 91 -2.70 0.37 -10.94
C TYR A 91 -2.66 1.88 -10.76
N LEU A 92 -1.47 2.44 -10.50
CA LEU A 92 -1.28 3.88 -10.40
C LEU A 92 -1.69 4.61 -11.68
N ASP A 93 -1.24 4.15 -12.85
CA ASP A 93 -1.61 4.76 -14.14
C ASP A 93 -3.13 4.79 -14.37
N LEU A 94 -3.81 3.66 -14.10
CA LEU A 94 -5.27 3.58 -14.23
C LEU A 94 -6.02 4.48 -13.24
N LEU A 95 -5.53 4.57 -12.01
CA LEU A 95 -6.12 5.47 -11.01
C LEU A 95 -5.87 6.92 -11.42
N SER A 96 -4.65 7.32 -11.76
CA SER A 96 -4.32 8.69 -12.15
C SER A 96 -5.07 9.19 -13.40
N GLN A 97 -5.55 8.30 -14.27
CA GLN A 97 -6.41 8.66 -15.39
C GLN A 97 -7.87 8.97 -14.98
N ARG A 98 -8.28 8.52 -13.79
CA ARG A 98 -9.69 8.50 -13.35
C ARG A 98 -9.97 9.27 -12.08
N MET A 99 -8.95 9.54 -11.28
CA MET A 99 -9.05 10.30 -10.04
C MET A 99 -7.86 11.25 -9.88
N ASP A 100 -8.01 12.16 -8.93
CA ASP A 100 -6.95 13.06 -8.52
C ASP A 100 -5.68 12.28 -8.13
N LYS A 101 -4.50 12.80 -8.50
CA LYS A 101 -3.21 12.13 -8.28
C LYS A 101 -2.95 11.88 -6.80
N SER A 102 -3.34 12.78 -5.91
CA SER A 102 -3.17 12.59 -4.47
C SER A 102 -4.00 11.42 -3.97
N ILE A 103 -5.21 11.23 -4.50
CA ILE A 103 -6.07 10.07 -4.18
C ILE A 103 -5.48 8.77 -4.77
N ALA A 104 -4.95 8.81 -5.99
CA ALA A 104 -4.28 7.67 -6.61
C ALA A 104 -3.03 7.24 -5.81
N LEU A 105 -2.28 8.21 -5.28
CA LEU A 105 -1.14 7.95 -4.40
C LEU A 105 -1.55 7.41 -3.04
N LEU A 106 -2.65 7.92 -2.46
CA LEU A 106 -3.21 7.36 -1.25
C LEU A 106 -3.60 5.88 -1.42
N ALA A 107 -4.22 5.56 -2.55
CA ALA A 107 -4.55 4.18 -2.91
C ALA A 107 -3.31 3.29 -3.02
N LEU A 108 -2.21 3.84 -3.55
CA LEU A 108 -0.95 3.14 -3.65
C LEU A 108 -0.30 2.90 -2.28
N ILE A 109 -0.33 3.88 -1.38
CA ILE A 109 0.15 3.72 0.00
C ILE A 109 -0.63 2.58 0.66
N ALA A 110 -1.97 2.64 0.61
CA ALA A 110 -2.85 1.61 1.17
C ALA A 110 -2.56 0.21 0.59
N PHE A 111 -2.45 0.10 -0.74
CA PHE A 111 -2.08 -1.14 -1.41
C PHE A 111 -0.73 -1.67 -0.93
N THR A 112 0.26 -0.80 -0.81
CA THR A 112 1.63 -1.18 -0.40
C THR A 112 1.66 -1.73 1.02
N GLY A 113 0.96 -1.09 1.96
CA GLY A 113 0.84 -1.58 3.34
C GLY A 113 0.13 -2.93 3.42
N LEU A 114 -0.98 -3.10 2.70
CA LEU A 114 -1.71 -4.37 2.68
C LEU A 114 -0.91 -5.50 2.01
N TYR A 115 -0.18 -5.19 0.95
CA TYR A 115 0.72 -6.14 0.28
C TYR A 115 1.85 -6.60 1.20
N ALA A 116 2.50 -5.65 1.89
CA ALA A 116 3.57 -5.94 2.84
C ALA A 116 3.08 -6.76 4.04
N ARG A 117 1.90 -6.45 4.58
CA ARG A 117 1.26 -7.28 5.60
C ARG A 117 1.03 -8.70 5.13
N ARG A 118 0.54 -8.89 3.90
CA ARG A 118 0.32 -10.25 3.38
C ARG A 118 1.62 -11.03 3.22
N LEU A 119 2.72 -10.36 2.85
CA LEU A 119 4.05 -10.97 2.83
C LEU A 119 4.50 -11.40 4.24
N ALA A 120 4.26 -10.56 5.27
CA ALA A 120 4.61 -10.86 6.65
C ALA A 120 3.77 -12.02 7.22
N GLU A 121 2.47 -12.09 6.90
CA GLU A 121 1.61 -13.22 7.26
C GLU A 121 2.12 -14.54 6.66
N LEU A 122 2.60 -14.51 5.41
CA LEU A 122 3.19 -15.70 4.78
C LEU A 122 4.53 -16.08 5.43
N ASP A 123 5.38 -15.10 5.78
CA ASP A 123 6.64 -15.33 6.51
C ASP A 123 6.37 -16.03 7.85
N ALA A 124 5.43 -15.52 8.63
CA ALA A 124 5.04 -16.09 9.91
C ALA A 124 4.47 -17.51 9.77
N SER A 125 3.60 -17.75 8.78
CA SER A 125 3.06 -19.09 8.54
C SER A 125 4.13 -20.13 8.17
N GLN A 126 5.21 -19.71 7.49
CA GLN A 126 6.31 -20.62 7.17
C GLN A 126 7.10 -21.01 8.42
N CYS A 127 7.24 -20.12 9.39
CA CYS A 127 7.90 -20.43 10.66
C CYS A 127 7.08 -21.40 11.54
N GLU A 128 5.74 -21.38 11.45
CA GLU A 128 4.88 -22.30 12.20
C GLU A 128 4.82 -23.71 11.57
N GLU A 129 4.98 -23.81 10.24
CA GLU A 129 4.96 -25.09 9.51
C GLU A 129 6.31 -25.85 9.54
N GLU A 130 7.41 -25.20 9.92
CA GLU A 130 8.74 -25.85 10.02
C GLU A 130 8.83 -26.90 11.14
N ASP A 131 7.87 -26.93 12.06
CA ASP A 131 7.79 -27.93 13.13
C ASP A 131 7.14 -29.27 12.69
N GLU A 132 6.49 -29.32 11.52
CA GLU A 132 5.82 -30.54 11.00
C GLU A 132 6.10 -30.78 9.49
N GLU A 133 7.06 -31.67 9.18
CA GLU A 133 7.21 -32.40 7.91
C GLU A 133 7.35 -31.62 6.56
N ASN A 134 8.53 -31.07 6.24
CA ASN A 134 9.21 -31.23 4.92
C ASN A 134 10.48 -30.36 4.79
N SER A 135 11.66 -30.94 5.07
CA SER A 135 12.95 -30.22 5.10
C SER A 135 13.61 -29.94 3.72
N ASN A 136 12.93 -30.15 2.59
CA ASN A 136 13.56 -30.10 1.26
C ASN A 136 13.27 -28.83 0.43
N LYS A 137 12.53 -27.86 0.96
CA LYS A 137 12.28 -26.59 0.29
C LYS A 137 12.82 -25.47 1.17
N LEU A 138 13.84 -24.74 0.69
CA LEU A 138 14.29 -23.55 1.42
C LEU A 138 13.09 -22.59 1.59
N PRO A 139 12.83 -22.12 2.82
CA PRO A 139 11.79 -21.13 3.08
C PRO A 139 12.02 -19.90 2.21
N ARG A 140 10.92 -19.27 1.79
CA ARG A 140 11.03 -18.06 0.99
C ARG A 140 11.19 -16.89 1.94
N ASP A 141 12.31 -16.20 1.86
CA ASP A 141 12.55 -14.97 2.63
C ASP A 141 11.64 -13.83 2.12
N TYR A 142 10.49 -13.67 2.78
CA TYR A 142 9.55 -12.58 2.48
C TYR A 142 9.97 -11.27 3.14
N ARG A 143 10.83 -11.29 4.15
CA ARG A 143 11.36 -10.09 4.81
C ARG A 143 12.14 -9.23 3.82
N ARG A 144 12.97 -9.87 2.98
CA ARG A 144 13.65 -9.18 1.87
C ARG A 144 12.68 -8.58 0.86
N GLU A 145 11.58 -9.27 0.55
CA GLU A 145 10.55 -8.79 -0.38
C GLU A 145 9.85 -7.56 0.20
N ILE A 146 9.53 -7.54 1.50
CA ILE A 146 8.94 -6.38 2.20
C ILE A 146 9.88 -5.16 2.12
N TYR A 147 11.19 -5.37 2.33
CA TYR A 147 12.18 -4.30 2.21
C TYR A 147 12.28 -3.74 0.78
N GLN A 148 12.18 -4.60 -0.24
CA GLN A 148 12.17 -4.13 -1.64
C GLN A 148 10.87 -3.37 -1.98
N VAL A 149 9.75 -3.82 -1.43
CA VAL A 149 8.44 -3.16 -1.53
C VAL A 149 8.50 -1.75 -0.93
N SER A 150 9.11 -1.59 0.25
CA SER A 150 9.22 -0.27 0.89
C SER A 150 10.08 0.69 0.06
N ILE A 151 11.29 0.30 -0.36
CA ILE A 151 12.16 1.17 -1.18
C ILE A 151 11.49 1.56 -2.49
N TYR A 152 10.95 0.58 -3.21
CA TYR A 152 10.35 0.83 -4.51
C TYR A 152 9.07 1.64 -4.41
N GLY A 153 8.24 1.35 -3.41
CA GLY A 153 7.03 2.11 -3.12
C GLY A 153 7.34 3.59 -2.90
N SER A 154 8.37 3.89 -2.10
CA SER A 154 8.77 5.27 -1.84
C SER A 154 9.32 5.95 -3.10
N GLY A 155 10.13 5.25 -3.90
CA GLY A 155 10.60 5.76 -5.18
C GLY A 155 9.46 6.10 -6.15
N ILE A 156 8.42 5.28 -6.22
CA ILE A 156 7.22 5.59 -7.03
C ILE A 156 6.48 6.79 -6.46
N LEU A 157 6.27 6.83 -5.14
CA LEU A 157 5.61 7.92 -4.45
C LEU A 157 6.29 9.27 -4.78
N LEU A 158 7.60 9.35 -4.55
CA LEU A 158 8.43 10.52 -4.79
C LEU A 158 8.42 10.95 -6.26
N SER A 159 8.45 9.99 -7.19
CA SER A 159 8.42 10.31 -8.62
C SER A 159 7.07 10.83 -9.12
N THR A 160 6.00 10.64 -8.34
CA THR A 160 4.63 10.94 -8.75
C THR A 160 4.07 12.19 -8.08
N ILE A 161 4.59 12.55 -6.90
CA ILE A 161 4.20 13.79 -6.21
C ILE A 161 4.55 14.99 -7.09
N GLU A 162 3.53 15.77 -7.44
CA GLU A 162 3.71 17.07 -8.07
C GLU A 162 3.86 18.13 -6.97
N GLY A 163 5.03 18.77 -6.89
CA GLY A 163 5.33 19.75 -5.84
C GLY A 163 6.16 19.14 -4.71
N SER A 164 5.97 19.66 -3.49
CA SER A 164 6.73 19.19 -2.31
C SER A 164 5.95 18.11 -1.53
N TRP A 165 6.67 17.32 -0.74
CA TRP A 165 6.09 16.34 0.19
C TRP A 165 5.03 16.98 1.09
N GLU A 166 5.30 18.19 1.58
CA GLU A 166 4.40 18.94 2.47
C GLU A 166 3.11 19.36 1.74
N SER A 167 3.20 19.73 0.46
CA SER A 167 2.02 20.02 -0.38
C SER A 167 1.14 18.78 -0.52
N PHE A 168 1.74 17.63 -0.79
CA PHE A 168 1.01 16.36 -0.85
C PHE A 168 0.34 16.04 0.49
N CYS A 169 1.05 16.14 1.61
CA CYS A 169 0.48 15.94 2.95
C CYS A 169 -0.71 16.89 3.21
N SER A 170 -0.59 18.16 2.81
CA SER A 170 -1.66 19.14 2.93
C SER A 170 -2.90 18.76 2.11
N ASP A 171 -2.70 18.30 0.88
CA ASP A 171 -3.81 17.88 0.01
C ASP A 171 -4.50 16.63 0.53
N ILE A 172 -3.74 15.66 1.05
CA ILE A 172 -4.34 14.50 1.73
C ILE A 172 -5.09 14.93 2.98
N ALA A 173 -4.57 15.84 3.79
CA ALA A 173 -5.29 16.33 4.98
C ALA A 173 -6.65 16.93 4.60
N LYS A 174 -6.74 17.67 3.49
CA LYS A 174 -8.02 18.17 2.96
C LYS A 174 -8.94 17.03 2.56
N VAL A 175 -8.42 16.02 1.85
CA VAL A 175 -9.19 14.83 1.43
C VAL A 175 -9.71 14.05 2.64
N VAL A 176 -8.88 13.82 3.65
CA VAL A 176 -9.26 13.14 4.91
C VAL A 176 -10.37 13.90 5.61
N ASN A 177 -10.21 15.21 5.79
CA ASN A 177 -11.23 16.04 6.42
C ASN A 177 -12.56 15.96 5.66
N GLN A 178 -12.53 15.97 4.32
CA GLN A 178 -13.73 15.78 3.51
C GLN A 178 -14.34 14.39 3.69
N ILE A 179 -13.55 13.32 3.71
CA ILE A 179 -14.03 11.95 3.92
C ILE A 179 -14.65 11.79 5.31
N VAL A 180 -13.98 12.29 6.36
CA VAL A 180 -14.47 12.24 7.75
C VAL A 180 -15.77 13.02 7.88
N LEU A 181 -15.85 14.24 7.35
CA LEU A 181 -17.08 15.04 7.36
C LEU A 181 -18.22 14.34 6.60
N GLN A 182 -17.94 13.74 5.45
CA GLN A 182 -18.95 12.99 4.69
C GLN A 182 -19.43 11.74 5.44
N LYS A 183 -18.55 10.99 6.08
CA LYS A 183 -18.92 9.81 6.88
C LYS A 183 -19.72 10.20 8.13
N GLN A 184 -19.37 11.31 8.79
CA GLN A 184 -20.17 11.86 9.89
C GLN A 184 -21.57 12.28 9.41
N GLN A 185 -21.66 12.97 8.27
CA GLN A 185 -22.94 13.35 7.68
C GLN A 185 -23.77 12.12 7.23
N GLN A 186 -23.14 11.06 6.72
CA GLN A 186 -23.82 9.80 6.37
C GLN A 186 -24.27 9.00 7.59
N SER A 187 -23.58 9.11 8.72
CA SER A 187 -24.07 8.53 9.99
C SER A 187 -25.30 9.28 10.53
N LEU A 188 -25.43 10.58 10.22
CA LEU A 188 -26.57 11.42 10.57
C LEU A 188 -27.71 11.37 9.54
N ALA A 189 -27.41 11.02 8.29
CA ALA A 189 -28.38 10.84 7.22
C ALA A 189 -28.08 9.51 6.50
N ARG A 190 -28.90 8.48 6.71
CA ARG A 190 -28.88 7.23 5.91
C ARG A 190 -29.05 7.57 4.42
N SER A 191 -27.95 7.84 3.71
CA SER A 191 -27.97 7.98 2.25
C SER A 191 -26.62 7.61 1.64
N ASN A 192 -26.72 6.86 0.55
CA ASN A 192 -25.74 5.93 0.01
C ASN A 192 -24.74 6.52 -1.00
N ASN A 193 -24.53 7.83 -1.15
CA ASN A 193 -24.15 8.32 -2.49
C ASN A 193 -22.76 8.93 -2.73
N ARG A 194 -21.68 8.57 -2.00
CA ARG A 194 -20.33 9.04 -2.40
C ARG A 194 -19.17 8.03 -2.42
N ILE A 195 -19.23 6.93 -1.67
CA ILE A 195 -18.12 5.96 -1.60
C ILE A 195 -18.12 4.99 -2.80
N TYR A 196 -19.29 4.72 -3.39
CA TYR A 196 -19.42 3.82 -4.54
C TYR A 196 -18.62 4.25 -5.77
N GLY A 197 -18.40 5.56 -5.97
CA GLY A 197 -17.61 6.06 -7.11
C GLY A 197 -16.13 5.70 -6.99
N LEU A 198 -15.56 5.84 -5.79
CA LEU A 198 -14.17 5.50 -5.53
C LEU A 198 -13.98 3.98 -5.58
N ALA A 199 -14.84 3.23 -4.89
CA ALA A 199 -14.81 1.76 -4.88
C ALA A 199 -14.96 1.17 -6.30
N ALA A 200 -15.85 1.72 -7.12
CA ALA A 200 -16.00 1.28 -8.51
C ALA A 200 -14.74 1.56 -9.36
N VAL A 201 -14.14 2.74 -9.21
CA VAL A 201 -12.91 3.09 -9.95
C VAL A 201 -11.74 2.20 -9.51
N CYS A 202 -11.56 2.02 -8.21
CA CYS A 202 -10.54 1.14 -7.63
C CYS A 202 -10.77 -0.31 -8.06
N GLY A 203 -12.00 -0.81 -8.02
CA GLY A 203 -12.36 -2.15 -8.46
C GLY A 203 -11.98 -2.40 -9.92
N VAL A 204 -12.28 -1.46 -10.83
CA VAL A 204 -11.85 -1.61 -12.24
C VAL A 204 -10.32 -1.57 -12.37
N GLY A 205 -9.64 -0.67 -11.65
CA GLY A 205 -8.18 -0.61 -11.62
C GLY A 205 -7.56 -1.94 -11.14
N ALA A 206 -8.10 -2.49 -10.05
CA ALA A 206 -7.69 -3.74 -9.43
C ALA A 206 -7.88 -4.93 -10.37
N ILE A 207 -9.03 -5.02 -11.05
CA ILE A 207 -9.32 -6.08 -12.03
C ILE A 207 -8.31 -6.04 -13.17
N VAL A 208 -8.07 -4.87 -13.77
CA VAL A 208 -7.15 -4.75 -14.90
C VAL A 208 -5.72 -5.09 -14.49
N ALA A 209 -5.24 -4.57 -13.35
CA ALA A 209 -3.92 -4.92 -12.83
C ALA A 209 -3.76 -6.43 -12.62
N SER A 210 -4.81 -7.10 -12.14
CA SER A 210 -4.83 -8.53 -11.89
C SER A 210 -4.92 -9.38 -13.17
N CYS A 211 -5.63 -8.90 -14.20
CA CYS A 211 -5.62 -9.54 -15.52
C CYS A 211 -4.23 -9.46 -16.17
N LEU A 212 -3.53 -8.34 -16.00
CA LEU A 212 -2.16 -8.17 -16.50
C LEU A 212 -1.18 -9.11 -15.79
N LEU A 213 -1.34 -9.31 -14.48
CA LEU A 213 -0.60 -10.34 -13.73
C LEU A 213 -0.78 -11.71 -14.37
N ILE A 214 -2.02 -12.17 -14.54
CA ILE A 214 -2.30 -13.50 -15.11
C ILE A 214 -1.68 -13.64 -16.50
N ARG A 215 -1.83 -12.62 -17.37
CA ARG A 215 -1.25 -12.65 -18.72
C ARG A 215 0.27 -12.67 -18.71
N ARG A 216 0.93 -11.81 -17.93
CA ARG A 216 2.40 -11.68 -17.93
C ARG A 216 3.13 -12.80 -17.21
N LEU A 217 2.42 -13.58 -16.39
CA LEU A 217 2.99 -14.67 -15.62
C LEU A 217 2.72 -16.06 -16.27
N ASN A 218 1.86 -16.16 -17.29
CA ASN A 218 1.59 -17.40 -18.03
C ASN A 218 2.43 -17.56 -19.32
N PHE A 219 3.48 -16.76 -19.47
CA PHE A 219 4.46 -16.82 -20.56
C PHE A 219 5.89 -16.82 -20.01
#